data_AF-A0AAV3PZD4-F1
#
_entry.id   AF-A0AAV3PZD4-F1
#
_cell.length_a   1.000
_cell.length_b   1.000
_cell.length_c   1.000
_cell.angle_alpha   90.00
_cell.angle_beta   90.00
_cell.angle_gamma   90.00
#
_symmetry.space_group_name_H-M   'P 1'
#
loop_
_entity.id
_entity.type
_entity.pdbx_description
1 polymer ?
#
loop_
_entity_poly.entity_id
_entity_poly.type
_entity_poly.pdbx_seq_one_letter_code
_entity_poly.pdbx_strand_id
1 'polypeptide(L)'
;MSAQYSPPPCTSHEATVYGKFIYVIKCADESSIFKQECYEPEKLVYLVCQAARASNELYERPTRRIIDDTEQVLDKALAIVLKCRSHSLVKRVFTIIPTAQFRKVTFWLENSIGDVSWLLRVSAPWDREDEYFGLPPIAANEPMLGLIWEHIAILYTGSGDLRADAASSLVSLARDNDRNGKLIIEEGGVGALLKLVKEGKLEGQENAARAIGLLGRDLESVEHMVHSGVCSVFAKILKEGPVKVQAIVAWAVSELFKSIVSMLLLAKRLLFMEITSVAEEDAELRRSAFKPSSPACKAVVDQLLRIIELADSELLIPCIKAIGNLARTFRATET
;
A
#
# COMPACT_ATOMS: atom_id res chain seq x y z
N MET A 1 -45.32 7.58 -10.65
CA MET A 1 -45.31 7.46 -9.17
C MET A 1 -43.89 7.68 -8.71
N SER A 2 -43.59 8.91 -8.27
CA SER A 2 -42.27 9.32 -7.80
C SER A 2 -42.12 8.81 -6.37
N ALA A 3 -41.41 7.70 -6.18
CA ALA A 3 -41.05 7.25 -4.84
C ALA A 3 -40.11 8.30 -4.23
N GLN A 4 -40.58 9.00 -3.19
CA GLN A 4 -39.72 9.82 -2.34
C GLN A 4 -38.77 8.87 -1.60
N TYR A 5 -37.56 8.76 -2.13
CA TYR A 5 -36.50 7.96 -1.54
C TYR A 5 -35.73 8.87 -0.57
N SER A 6 -35.96 8.69 0.72
CA SER A 6 -35.15 9.36 1.75
C SER A 6 -33.79 8.65 1.88
N PRO A 7 -32.66 9.35 1.69
CA PRO A 7 -31.34 8.72 1.78
C PRO A 7 -30.96 8.44 3.25
N PRO A 8 -30.28 7.30 3.52
CA PRO A 8 -29.69 7.01 4.83
C PRO A 8 -28.45 7.88 5.10
N PRO A 9 -27.95 7.93 6.34
CA PRO A 9 -26.77 8.72 6.69
C PRO A 9 -25.53 8.19 5.96
N CYS A 10 -25.07 8.94 4.96
CA CYS A 10 -23.81 8.70 4.24
C CYS A 10 -22.69 9.53 4.89
N THR A 11 -21.43 9.19 4.63
CA THR A 11 -20.33 10.09 4.99
C THR A 11 -20.46 11.43 4.25
N SER A 12 -19.85 12.50 4.77
CA SER A 12 -19.96 13.84 4.15
C SER A 12 -19.50 13.86 2.69
N HIS A 13 -18.51 13.03 2.35
CA HIS A 13 -17.99 12.90 1.00
C HIS A 13 -18.90 12.07 0.09
N GLU A 14 -19.41 10.92 0.54
CA GLU A 14 -20.40 10.12 -0.22
C GLU A 14 -21.69 10.90 -0.51
N ALA A 15 -22.19 11.65 0.47
CA ALA A 15 -23.35 12.52 0.30
C ALA A 15 -23.10 13.59 -0.78
N THR A 16 -21.86 14.06 -0.90
CA THR A 16 -21.45 15.04 -1.90
C THR A 16 -21.44 14.42 -3.31
N VAL A 17 -20.84 13.24 -3.46
CA VAL A 17 -20.80 12.53 -4.75
C VAL A 17 -22.20 12.14 -5.21
N TYR A 18 -23.03 11.61 -4.31
CA TYR A 18 -24.43 11.30 -4.57
C TYR A 18 -25.23 12.54 -5.02
N GLY A 19 -25.07 13.66 -4.30
CA GLY A 19 -25.70 14.93 -4.66
C GLY A 19 -25.28 15.44 -6.03
N LYS A 20 -23.98 15.38 -6.34
CA LYS A 20 -23.45 15.72 -7.69
C LYS A 20 -24.05 14.83 -8.76
N PHE A 21 -24.17 13.53 -8.52
CA PHE A 21 -24.73 12.59 -9.48
C PHE A 21 -26.20 12.90 -9.81
N ILE A 22 -27.04 13.10 -8.79
CA ILE A 22 -28.45 13.50 -8.99
C ILE A 22 -28.55 14.78 -9.80
N TYR A 23 -27.67 15.75 -9.51
CA TYR A 23 -27.65 17.00 -10.24
C TYR A 23 -27.28 16.82 -11.72
N VAL A 24 -26.29 15.94 -12.01
CA VAL A 24 -25.93 15.56 -13.38
C VAL A 24 -27.11 14.91 -14.10
N ILE A 25 -27.81 13.95 -13.50
CA ILE A 25 -29.01 13.34 -14.10
C ILE A 25 -30.04 14.41 -14.40
N LYS A 26 -30.38 15.27 -13.43
CA LYS A 26 -31.39 16.31 -13.63
C LYS A 26 -31.03 17.24 -14.79
N CYS A 27 -29.77 17.65 -14.88
CA CYS A 27 -29.30 18.51 -15.97
C CYS A 27 -29.26 17.76 -17.32
N ALA A 28 -28.91 16.48 -17.31
CA ALA A 28 -28.96 15.60 -18.47
C ALA A 28 -30.39 15.39 -18.95
N ASP A 29 -31.34 15.30 -18.01
CA ASP A 29 -32.76 15.10 -18.28
C ASP A 29 -33.38 16.26 -19.05
N GLU A 30 -32.90 17.46 -18.76
CA GLU A 30 -33.28 18.70 -19.42
C GLU A 30 -32.57 18.88 -20.79
N SER A 31 -31.53 18.08 -21.08
CA SER A 31 -30.74 18.14 -22.32
C SER A 31 -31.10 17.01 -23.28
N SER A 32 -31.89 17.32 -24.32
CA SER A 32 -32.31 16.33 -25.33
C SER A 32 -31.14 15.69 -26.09
N ILE A 33 -30.02 16.40 -26.24
CA ILE A 33 -28.81 15.93 -26.93
C ILE A 33 -28.09 14.87 -26.08
N PHE A 34 -28.02 15.08 -24.76
CA PHE A 34 -27.34 14.14 -23.86
C PHE A 34 -28.12 12.83 -23.70
N LYS A 35 -29.47 12.90 -23.71
CA LYS A 35 -30.34 11.71 -23.66
C LYS A 35 -30.16 10.73 -24.81
N GLN A 36 -29.84 11.21 -26.01
CA GLN A 36 -29.71 10.35 -27.18
C GLN A 36 -28.39 9.58 -27.23
N GLU A 37 -27.33 10.07 -26.57
CA GLU A 37 -25.99 9.47 -26.67
C GLU A 37 -25.49 8.76 -25.40
N CYS A 38 -26.16 8.92 -24.25
CA CYS A 38 -25.73 8.31 -22.98
C CYS A 38 -26.68 7.18 -22.55
N TYR A 39 -26.12 6.00 -22.29
CA TYR A 39 -26.86 4.81 -21.84
C TYR A 39 -26.66 4.60 -20.33
N GLU A 40 -27.75 4.39 -19.58
CA GLU A 40 -27.84 3.95 -18.17
C GLU A 40 -27.18 4.79 -17.04
N PRO A 41 -27.47 6.10 -16.91
CA PRO A 41 -27.10 6.85 -15.69
C PRO A 41 -27.75 6.31 -14.40
N GLU A 42 -28.88 5.60 -14.52
CA GLU A 42 -29.66 5.06 -13.39
C GLU A 42 -28.95 3.92 -12.66
N LYS A 43 -28.18 3.10 -13.39
CA LYS A 43 -27.41 1.98 -12.82
C LYS A 43 -26.32 2.49 -11.88
N LEU A 44 -25.62 3.57 -12.26
CA LEU A 44 -24.59 4.18 -11.42
C LEU A 44 -25.18 4.79 -10.15
N VAL A 45 -26.38 5.41 -10.21
CA VAL A 45 -27.09 5.87 -8.99
C VAL A 45 -27.29 4.73 -8.03
N TYR A 46 -27.84 3.62 -8.53
CA TYR A 46 -28.17 2.47 -7.71
C TYR A 46 -26.93 1.91 -7.02
N LEU A 47 -25.83 1.77 -7.77
CA LEU A 47 -24.55 1.29 -7.24
C LEU A 47 -23.93 2.26 -6.24
N VAL A 48 -23.91 3.56 -6.51
CA VAL A 48 -23.41 4.57 -5.56
C VAL A 48 -24.25 4.58 -4.28
N CYS A 49 -25.57 4.42 -4.40
CA CYS A 49 -26.46 4.29 -3.23
C CYS A 49 -26.16 3.04 -2.41
N GLN A 50 -25.90 1.91 -3.07
CA GLN A 50 -25.52 0.68 -2.39
C GLN A 50 -24.16 0.83 -1.71
N ALA A 51 -23.18 1.45 -2.37
CA ALA A 51 -21.85 1.64 -1.81
C ALA A 51 -21.88 2.57 -0.59
N ALA A 52 -22.62 3.68 -0.68
CA ALA A 52 -22.81 4.59 0.44
C ALA A 52 -23.54 3.93 1.64
N ARG A 53 -24.43 2.96 1.39
CA ARG A 53 -25.07 2.17 2.45
C ARG A 53 -24.13 1.16 3.10
N ALA A 54 -23.22 0.61 2.32
CA ALA A 54 -22.24 -0.38 2.77
C ALA A 54 -20.96 0.28 3.33
N SER A 55 -20.85 1.61 3.37
CA SER A 55 -19.62 2.38 3.60
C SER A 55 -18.82 1.99 4.84
N ASN A 56 -19.48 1.55 5.91
CA ASN A 56 -18.82 1.08 7.14
C ASN A 56 -18.18 -0.32 7.02
N GLU A 57 -18.51 -1.08 5.99
CA GLU A 57 -18.03 -2.44 5.73
C GLU A 57 -17.12 -2.52 4.49
N LEU A 58 -16.94 -1.40 3.78
CA LEU A 58 -16.13 -1.36 2.57
C LEU A 58 -14.63 -1.41 2.89
N TYR A 59 -13.90 -2.02 1.98
CA TYR A 59 -12.45 -1.96 1.99
C TYR A 59 -11.98 -0.51 1.73
N GLU A 60 -11.53 0.16 2.80
CA GLU A 60 -11.36 1.62 2.87
C GLU A 60 -10.46 2.20 1.76
N ARG A 61 -9.38 1.49 1.41
CA ARG A 61 -8.34 1.98 0.50
C ARG A 61 -8.81 2.09 -0.96
N PRO A 62 -9.33 1.02 -1.62
CA PRO A 62 -9.94 1.17 -2.94
C PRO A 62 -11.15 2.08 -2.93
N THR A 63 -11.95 2.06 -1.84
CA THR A 63 -13.16 2.90 -1.71
C THR A 63 -12.82 4.36 -1.95
N ARG A 64 -11.79 4.87 -1.28
CA ARG A 64 -11.37 6.27 -1.45
C ARG A 64 -10.97 6.58 -2.89
N ARG A 65 -10.14 5.74 -3.52
CA ARG A 65 -9.69 5.97 -4.91
C ARG A 65 -10.85 5.93 -5.90
N ILE A 66 -11.78 4.98 -5.74
CA ILE A 66 -12.94 4.81 -6.62
C ILE A 66 -13.89 6.00 -6.48
N ILE A 67 -14.13 6.48 -5.24
CA ILE A 67 -14.99 7.63 -5.01
C ILE A 67 -14.35 8.90 -5.58
N ASP A 68 -13.06 9.14 -5.35
CA ASP A 68 -12.32 10.31 -5.87
C ASP A 68 -12.33 10.35 -7.42
N ASP A 69 -12.14 9.19 -8.08
CA ASP A 69 -12.20 9.11 -9.55
C ASP A 69 -13.62 9.32 -10.07
N THR A 70 -14.61 8.68 -9.44
CA THR A 70 -16.03 8.85 -9.78
C THR A 70 -16.44 10.31 -9.67
N GLU A 71 -16.01 11.02 -8.61
CA GLU A 71 -16.29 12.44 -8.44
C GLU A 71 -15.71 13.28 -9.61
N GLN A 72 -14.47 13.03 -9.99
CA GLN A 72 -13.83 13.73 -11.11
C GLN A 72 -14.51 13.46 -12.45
N VAL A 73 -14.97 12.21 -12.68
CA VAL A 73 -15.73 11.85 -13.87
C VAL A 73 -17.06 12.60 -13.90
N LEU A 74 -17.75 12.71 -12.75
CA LEU A 74 -19.01 13.45 -12.65
C LEU A 74 -18.83 14.95 -12.87
N ASP A 75 -17.76 15.55 -12.39
CA ASP A 75 -17.46 16.97 -12.64
C ASP A 75 -17.22 17.24 -14.14
N LYS A 76 -16.52 16.33 -14.83
CA LYS A 76 -16.31 16.40 -16.29
C LYS A 76 -17.62 16.21 -17.05
N ALA A 77 -18.46 15.26 -16.63
CA ALA A 77 -19.77 15.03 -17.22
C ALA A 77 -20.67 16.26 -17.04
N LEU A 78 -20.72 16.82 -15.82
CA LEU A 78 -21.49 18.01 -15.51
C LEU A 78 -21.08 19.20 -16.38
N ALA A 79 -19.77 19.42 -16.56
CA ALA A 79 -19.27 20.51 -17.40
C ALA A 79 -19.75 20.41 -18.86
N ILE A 80 -19.92 19.20 -19.39
CA ILE A 80 -20.43 18.97 -20.75
C ILE A 80 -21.94 19.15 -20.80
N VAL A 81 -22.67 18.59 -19.83
CA VAL A 81 -24.13 18.72 -19.73
C VAL A 81 -24.54 20.20 -19.59
N LEU A 82 -23.82 20.98 -18.77
CA LEU A 82 -24.08 22.41 -18.62
C LEU A 82 -23.82 23.21 -19.90
N LYS A 83 -22.80 22.83 -20.69
CA LYS A 83 -22.58 23.41 -22.03
C LYS A 83 -23.75 23.12 -22.96
N CYS A 84 -24.32 21.91 -22.91
CA CYS A 84 -25.50 21.51 -23.67
C CYS A 84 -26.77 22.28 -23.23
N ARG A 85 -26.89 22.61 -21.94
CA ARG A 85 -28.05 23.33 -21.39
C ARG A 85 -28.09 24.81 -21.79
N SER A 86 -26.94 25.43 -22.06
CA SER A 86 -26.81 26.88 -22.31
C SER A 86 -27.34 27.38 -23.67
N HIS A 87 -28.49 26.87 -24.11
CA HIS A 87 -29.16 27.22 -25.36
C HIS A 87 -29.98 28.52 -25.27
N SER A 88 -29.28 29.66 -25.18
CA SER A 88 -29.79 30.89 -25.80
C SER A 88 -29.38 30.88 -27.28
N LEU A 89 -30.26 31.30 -28.20
CA LEU A 89 -30.08 31.25 -29.66
C LEU A 89 -28.74 31.84 -30.17
N VAL A 90 -28.14 32.78 -29.43
CA VAL A 90 -26.89 33.46 -29.77
C VAL A 90 -25.63 32.59 -29.58
N LYS A 91 -25.66 31.57 -28.71
CA LYS A 91 -24.51 30.66 -28.45
C LYS A 91 -24.48 29.41 -29.33
N ARG A 92 -25.55 29.13 -30.10
CA ARG A 92 -25.60 27.97 -31.04
C ARG A 92 -24.48 27.99 -32.09
N VAL A 93 -23.91 29.15 -32.37
CA VAL A 93 -22.82 29.31 -33.35
C VAL A 93 -21.44 28.93 -32.78
N PHE A 94 -21.25 28.89 -31.45
CA PHE A 94 -19.92 28.82 -30.83
C PHE A 94 -19.61 27.54 -30.04
N THR A 95 -20.59 26.67 -29.77
CA THR A 95 -20.37 25.43 -29.01
C THR A 95 -20.77 24.21 -29.80
N ILE A 96 -19.92 23.81 -30.74
CA ILE A 96 -19.92 22.45 -31.30
C ILE A 96 -19.16 21.59 -30.30
N ILE A 97 -19.85 20.82 -29.47
CA ILE A 97 -19.22 19.78 -28.66
C ILE A 97 -19.00 18.59 -29.60
N PRO A 98 -17.76 18.15 -29.85
CA PRO A 98 -17.52 17.02 -30.74
C PRO A 98 -18.16 15.74 -30.18
N THR A 99 -18.78 14.93 -31.04
CA THR A 99 -19.31 13.58 -30.68
C THR A 99 -18.26 12.72 -29.97
N ALA A 100 -16.97 12.91 -30.28
CA ALA A 100 -15.86 12.24 -29.60
C ALA A 100 -15.79 12.56 -28.10
N GLN A 101 -16.19 13.77 -27.68
CA GLN A 101 -16.18 14.19 -26.28
C GLN A 101 -17.31 13.54 -25.48
N PHE A 102 -18.49 13.35 -26.09
CA PHE A 102 -19.59 12.60 -25.48
C PHE A 102 -19.22 11.13 -25.29
N ARG A 103 -18.72 10.47 -26.34
CA ARG A 103 -18.25 9.08 -26.26
C ARG A 103 -17.22 8.88 -25.15
N LYS A 104 -16.31 9.83 -24.97
CA LYS A 104 -15.30 9.79 -23.92
C LYS A 104 -15.90 9.83 -22.52
N VAL A 105 -16.93 10.65 -22.31
CA VAL A 105 -17.62 10.75 -21.01
C VAL A 105 -18.50 9.55 -20.74
N THR A 106 -19.19 9.02 -21.74
CA THR A 106 -19.93 7.75 -21.61
C THR A 106 -18.98 6.63 -21.19
N PHE A 107 -17.83 6.50 -21.86
CA PHE A 107 -16.81 5.51 -21.49
C PHE A 107 -16.29 5.69 -20.05
N TRP A 108 -16.05 6.93 -19.60
CA TRP A 108 -15.63 7.18 -18.22
C TRP A 108 -16.71 6.81 -17.20
N LEU A 109 -17.99 7.10 -17.49
CA LEU A 109 -19.10 6.73 -16.61
C LEU A 109 -19.27 5.21 -16.53
N GLU A 110 -19.10 4.49 -17.64
CA GLU A 110 -19.10 3.03 -17.68
C GLU A 110 -17.96 2.43 -16.83
N ASN A 111 -16.76 3.03 -16.89
CA ASN A 111 -15.65 2.61 -16.02
C ASN A 111 -15.99 2.82 -14.55
N SER A 112 -16.53 3.98 -14.17
CA SER A 112 -16.97 4.24 -12.78
C SER A 112 -18.06 3.25 -12.32
N ILE A 113 -18.99 2.85 -13.22
CA ILE A 113 -19.95 1.77 -12.93
C ILE A 113 -19.22 0.47 -12.62
N GLY A 114 -18.24 0.10 -13.43
CA GLY A 114 -17.42 -1.09 -13.21
C GLY A 114 -16.67 -1.06 -11.88
N ASP A 115 -16.07 0.08 -11.53
CA ASP A 115 -15.30 0.26 -10.29
C ASP A 115 -16.19 0.14 -9.04
N VAL A 116 -17.33 0.84 -9.00
CA VAL A 116 -18.26 0.76 -7.87
C VAL A 116 -18.90 -0.62 -7.78
N SER A 117 -19.19 -1.27 -8.91
CA SER A 117 -19.70 -2.66 -8.92
C SER A 117 -18.70 -3.64 -8.33
N TRP A 118 -17.43 -3.52 -8.73
CA TRP A 118 -16.35 -4.33 -8.17
C TRP A 118 -16.24 -4.15 -6.66
N LEU A 119 -16.26 -2.90 -6.18
CA LEU A 119 -16.12 -2.58 -4.75
C LEU A 119 -17.23 -3.18 -3.89
N LEU A 120 -18.47 -3.12 -4.37
CA LEU A 120 -19.62 -3.72 -3.71
C LEU A 120 -19.52 -5.24 -3.64
N ARG A 121 -19.11 -5.88 -4.72
CA ARG A 121 -18.94 -7.34 -4.78
C ARG A 121 -17.91 -7.82 -3.75
N VAL A 122 -16.74 -7.19 -3.73
CA VAL A 122 -15.65 -7.66 -2.85
C VAL A 122 -15.94 -7.43 -1.37
N SER A 123 -16.82 -6.46 -1.06
CA SER A 123 -17.23 -6.13 0.31
C SER A 123 -18.43 -6.95 0.79
N ALA A 124 -19.32 -7.39 -0.09
CA ALA A 124 -20.49 -8.20 0.24
C ALA A 124 -20.71 -9.33 -0.79
N PRO A 125 -19.93 -10.43 -0.72
CA PRO A 125 -19.94 -11.48 -1.75
C PRO A 125 -21.21 -12.37 -1.74
N TRP A 126 -22.06 -12.28 -0.70
CA TRP A 126 -23.17 -13.22 -0.47
C TRP A 126 -24.46 -12.93 -1.26
N ASP A 127 -24.52 -11.83 -2.04
CA ASP A 127 -25.79 -11.34 -2.59
C ASP A 127 -25.89 -11.35 -4.12
N ARG A 128 -24.87 -11.79 -4.87
CA ARG A 128 -24.93 -11.78 -6.36
C ARG A 128 -24.24 -12.96 -7.01
N GLU A 129 -25.03 -13.97 -7.34
CA GLU A 129 -24.73 -14.91 -8.43
C GLU A 129 -24.80 -14.13 -9.75
N ASP A 130 -23.87 -14.40 -10.66
CA ASP A 130 -23.92 -14.02 -12.08
C ASP A 130 -23.57 -12.57 -12.48
N GLU A 131 -22.29 -12.19 -12.35
CA GLU A 131 -21.60 -11.46 -13.43
C GLU A 131 -20.09 -11.37 -13.16
N TYR A 132 -19.29 -12.12 -13.93
CA TYR A 132 -17.83 -12.04 -13.89
C TYR A 132 -17.36 -10.78 -14.65
N PHE A 133 -17.11 -9.70 -13.93
CA PHE A 133 -16.27 -8.59 -14.40
C PHE A 133 -14.98 -8.63 -13.59
N GLY A 134 -13.84 -8.77 -14.28
CA GLY A 134 -12.51 -8.99 -13.69
C GLY A 134 -12.02 -7.89 -12.75
N LEU A 135 -10.79 -7.42 -12.95
CA LEU A 135 -10.23 -6.33 -12.15
C LEU A 135 -11.03 -5.03 -12.35
N PRO A 136 -11.08 -4.13 -11.34
CA PRO A 136 -11.81 -2.88 -11.49
C PRO A 136 -11.14 -2.05 -12.60
N PRO A 137 -11.89 -1.39 -13.50
CA PRO A 137 -11.35 -0.55 -14.57
C PRO A 137 -10.27 0.45 -14.12
N ILE A 138 -10.38 1.02 -12.92
CA ILE A 138 -9.39 1.94 -12.34
C ILE A 138 -8.00 1.28 -12.20
N ALA A 139 -7.94 -0.04 -12.04
CA ALA A 139 -6.72 -0.81 -11.95
C ALA A 139 -6.28 -1.42 -13.29
N ALA A 140 -6.93 -1.10 -14.42
CA ALA A 140 -6.58 -1.67 -15.73
C ALA A 140 -5.12 -1.39 -16.14
N ASN A 141 -4.57 -0.24 -15.72
CA ASN A 141 -3.18 0.14 -15.98
C ASN A 141 -2.20 -0.43 -14.93
N GLU A 142 -2.71 -0.87 -13.78
CA GLU A 142 -1.94 -1.45 -12.67
C GLU A 142 -2.57 -2.77 -12.22
N PRO A 143 -2.51 -3.83 -13.05
CA PRO A 143 -3.22 -5.08 -12.77
C PRO A 143 -2.78 -5.74 -11.46
N MET A 144 -1.52 -5.52 -11.05
CA MET A 144 -1.00 -6.00 -9.77
C MET A 144 -1.69 -5.33 -8.57
N LEU A 145 -2.01 -4.05 -8.66
CA LEU A 145 -2.74 -3.34 -7.61
C LEU A 145 -4.16 -3.90 -7.48
N GLY A 146 -4.86 -4.06 -8.61
CA GLY A 146 -6.20 -4.67 -8.63
C GLY A 146 -6.20 -6.08 -8.04
N LEU A 147 -5.19 -6.88 -8.38
CA LEU A 147 -5.02 -8.24 -7.85
C LEU A 147 -4.76 -8.24 -6.34
N ILE A 148 -3.91 -7.33 -5.84
CA ILE A 148 -3.63 -7.20 -4.41
C ILE A 148 -4.91 -6.81 -3.66
N TRP A 149 -5.68 -5.87 -4.22
CA TRP A 149 -6.96 -5.47 -3.64
C TRP A 149 -7.97 -6.60 -3.52
N GLU A 150 -8.09 -7.41 -4.58
CA GLU A 150 -8.98 -8.58 -4.58
C GLU A 150 -8.59 -9.59 -3.49
N HIS A 151 -7.30 -9.93 -3.40
CA HIS A 151 -6.85 -10.87 -2.36
C HIS A 151 -7.04 -10.32 -0.95
N ILE A 152 -6.77 -9.03 -0.72
CA ILE A 152 -7.00 -8.41 0.60
C ILE A 152 -8.49 -8.42 0.95
N ALA A 153 -9.37 -8.17 -0.02
CA ALA A 153 -10.81 -8.26 0.23
C ALA A 153 -11.25 -9.70 0.56
N ILE A 154 -10.73 -10.71 -0.16
CA ILE A 154 -10.98 -12.13 0.14
C ILE A 154 -10.52 -12.48 1.57
N LEU A 155 -9.41 -11.91 2.06
CA LEU A 155 -8.97 -12.12 3.44
C LEU A 155 -10.01 -11.66 4.49
N TYR A 156 -10.84 -10.67 4.16
CA TYR A 156 -11.91 -10.16 5.04
C TYR A 156 -13.22 -10.91 4.88
N THR A 157 -13.65 -11.18 3.64
CA THR A 157 -15.02 -11.64 3.33
C THR A 157 -15.10 -13.10 2.89
N GLY A 158 -13.99 -13.71 2.51
CA GLY A 158 -13.93 -15.08 2.00
C GLY A 158 -14.18 -16.16 3.06
N SER A 159 -14.51 -17.35 2.58
CA SER A 159 -14.56 -18.56 3.43
C SER A 159 -13.15 -18.94 3.91
N GLY A 160 -13.05 -19.82 4.92
CA GLY A 160 -11.75 -20.18 5.51
C GLY A 160 -10.70 -20.69 4.52
N ASP A 161 -11.14 -21.39 3.47
CA ASP A 161 -10.25 -21.97 2.45
C ASP A 161 -9.84 -20.89 1.42
N LEU A 162 -10.79 -20.08 0.96
CA LEU A 162 -10.50 -18.93 0.08
C LEU A 162 -9.56 -17.91 0.74
N ARG A 163 -9.69 -17.70 2.05
CA ARG A 163 -8.78 -16.85 2.83
C ARG A 163 -7.37 -17.42 2.87
N ALA A 164 -7.23 -18.75 2.97
CA ALA A 164 -5.93 -19.42 2.98
C ALA A 164 -5.26 -19.35 1.60
N ASP A 165 -6.03 -19.56 0.53
CA ASP A 165 -5.57 -19.41 -0.86
C ASP A 165 -5.14 -17.97 -1.14
N ALA A 166 -5.94 -16.99 -0.71
CA ALA A 166 -5.60 -15.59 -0.89
C ALA A 166 -4.31 -15.20 -0.15
N ALA A 167 -4.11 -15.70 1.07
CA ALA A 167 -2.85 -15.51 1.79
C ALA A 167 -1.67 -16.15 1.05
N SER A 168 -1.85 -17.34 0.46
CA SER A 168 -0.82 -18.03 -0.34
C SER A 168 -0.44 -17.25 -1.60
N SER A 169 -1.43 -16.67 -2.30
CA SER A 169 -1.19 -15.77 -3.42
C SER A 169 -0.38 -14.54 -2.99
N LEU A 170 -0.73 -13.92 -1.86
CA LEU A 170 0.02 -12.78 -1.32
C LEU A 170 1.46 -13.15 -0.92
N VAL A 171 1.70 -14.35 -0.39
CA VAL A 171 3.05 -14.88 -0.15
C VAL A 171 3.85 -14.90 -1.45
N SER A 172 3.27 -15.42 -2.53
CA SER A 172 3.93 -15.52 -3.83
C SER A 172 4.25 -14.12 -4.37
N LEU A 173 3.28 -13.21 -4.34
CA LEU A 173 3.44 -11.83 -4.77
C LEU A 173 4.54 -11.09 -4.01
N ALA A 174 4.57 -11.23 -2.68
CA ALA A 174 5.57 -10.60 -1.82
C ALA A 174 6.96 -11.24 -1.97
N ARG A 175 7.03 -12.52 -2.35
CA ARG A 175 8.30 -13.21 -2.61
C ARG A 175 8.94 -12.71 -3.90
N ASP A 176 8.14 -12.56 -4.94
CA ASP A 176 8.63 -12.35 -6.30
C ASP A 176 9.15 -10.93 -6.53
N ASN A 177 8.58 -9.91 -5.87
CA ASN A 177 8.98 -8.51 -6.06
C ASN A 177 8.78 -7.64 -4.81
N ASP A 178 9.81 -6.90 -4.42
CA ASP A 178 9.78 -5.94 -3.30
C ASP A 178 8.68 -4.88 -3.48
N ARG A 179 8.46 -4.41 -4.71
CA ARG A 179 7.40 -3.44 -5.01
C ARG A 179 6.02 -3.98 -4.66
N ASN A 180 5.77 -5.27 -4.89
CA ASN A 180 4.51 -5.90 -4.52
C ASN A 180 4.35 -5.96 -3.00
N GLY A 181 5.44 -6.27 -2.29
CA GLY A 181 5.45 -6.24 -0.83
C GLY A 181 5.03 -4.88 -0.27
N LYS A 182 5.62 -3.79 -0.78
CA LYS A 182 5.24 -2.43 -0.38
C LYS A 182 3.77 -2.11 -0.69
N LEU A 183 3.31 -2.44 -1.89
CA LEU A 183 1.91 -2.27 -2.27
C LEU A 183 0.96 -3.02 -1.31
N ILE A 184 1.28 -4.25 -0.92
CA ILE A 184 0.48 -5.02 0.05
C ILE A 184 0.40 -4.28 1.40
N ILE A 185 1.49 -3.68 1.86
CA ILE A 185 1.51 -2.92 3.12
C ILE A 185 0.68 -1.64 3.00
N GLU A 186 0.92 -0.85 1.94
CA GLU A 186 0.26 0.45 1.69
C GLU A 186 -1.26 0.32 1.55
N GLU A 187 -1.71 -0.76 0.91
CA GLU A 187 -3.13 -1.05 0.72
C GLU A 187 -3.77 -1.69 1.98
N GLY A 188 -3.02 -1.89 3.07
CA GLY A 188 -3.56 -2.35 4.36
C GLY A 188 -3.62 -3.88 4.52
N GLY A 189 -2.92 -4.63 3.68
CA GLY A 189 -2.88 -6.08 3.72
C GLY A 189 -2.35 -6.64 5.04
N VAL A 190 -1.47 -5.92 5.76
CA VAL A 190 -0.95 -6.34 7.07
C VAL A 190 -2.08 -6.53 8.08
N GLY A 191 -3.06 -5.63 8.12
CA GLY A 191 -4.20 -5.73 9.03
C GLY A 191 -5.06 -6.96 8.73
N ALA A 192 -5.34 -7.21 7.46
CA ALA A 192 -6.10 -8.36 6.99
C ALA A 192 -5.38 -9.69 7.32
N LEU A 193 -4.08 -9.75 7.06
CA LEU A 193 -3.24 -10.92 7.39
C LEU A 193 -3.18 -11.17 8.89
N LEU A 194 -3.04 -10.12 9.71
CA LEU A 194 -3.05 -10.25 11.18
C LEU A 194 -4.38 -10.78 11.71
N LYS A 195 -5.51 -10.38 11.12
CA LYS A 195 -6.81 -10.95 11.45
C LYS A 195 -6.86 -12.45 11.09
N LEU A 196 -6.34 -12.83 9.92
CA LEU A 196 -6.27 -14.23 9.51
C LEU A 196 -5.35 -15.07 10.41
N VAL A 197 -4.20 -14.55 10.85
CA VAL A 197 -3.32 -15.25 11.81
C VAL A 197 -4.03 -15.53 13.15
N LYS A 198 -4.94 -14.64 13.59
CA LYS A 198 -5.67 -14.81 14.86
C LYS A 198 -6.84 -15.78 14.77
N GLU A 199 -7.61 -15.71 13.67
CA GLU A 199 -8.94 -16.32 13.57
C GLU A 199 -9.01 -17.43 12.51
N GLY A 200 -7.97 -17.57 11.68
CA GLY A 200 -7.95 -18.50 10.55
C GLY A 200 -7.85 -19.95 10.95
N LYS A 201 -8.12 -20.84 9.97
CA LYS A 201 -7.71 -22.25 10.04
C LYS A 201 -6.18 -22.35 9.99
N LEU A 202 -5.64 -23.49 10.40
CA LEU A 202 -4.20 -23.74 10.48
C LEU A 202 -3.43 -23.33 9.22
N GLU A 203 -3.89 -23.73 8.03
CA GLU A 203 -3.27 -23.36 6.75
C GLU A 203 -3.29 -21.83 6.49
N GLY A 204 -4.44 -21.20 6.72
CA GLY A 204 -4.57 -19.74 6.60
C GLY A 204 -3.67 -18.99 7.60
N GLN A 205 -3.54 -19.49 8.83
CA GLN A 205 -2.64 -18.91 9.83
C GLN A 205 -1.17 -19.02 9.41
N GLU A 206 -0.76 -20.18 8.88
CA GLU A 206 0.61 -20.40 8.38
C GLU A 206 0.91 -19.48 7.19
N ASN A 207 0.03 -19.42 6.19
CA ASN A 207 0.21 -18.59 5.01
C ASN A 207 0.23 -17.10 5.38
N ALA A 208 -0.64 -16.66 6.28
CA ALA A 208 -0.68 -15.27 6.69
C ALA A 208 0.57 -14.86 7.48
N ALA A 209 1.04 -15.70 8.41
CA ALA A 209 2.28 -15.45 9.14
C ALA A 209 3.49 -15.41 8.19
N ARG A 210 3.52 -16.30 7.19
CA ARG A 210 4.56 -16.34 6.16
C ARG A 210 4.55 -15.08 5.30
N ALA A 211 3.38 -14.61 4.88
CA ALA A 211 3.25 -13.37 4.11
C ALA A 211 3.84 -12.20 4.89
N ILE A 212 3.44 -12.02 6.16
CA ILE A 212 3.95 -10.96 7.03
C ILE A 212 5.49 -11.01 7.13
N GLY A 213 6.09 -12.20 7.30
CA GLY A 213 7.55 -12.33 7.34
C GLY A 213 8.27 -11.87 6.06
N LEU A 214 7.65 -12.05 4.89
CA LEU A 214 8.21 -11.63 3.60
C LEU A 214 8.01 -10.14 3.28
N LEU A 215 7.10 -9.46 3.98
CA LEU A 215 6.80 -8.04 3.76
C LEU A 215 7.86 -7.12 4.37
N GLY A 216 8.51 -7.52 5.48
CA GLY A 216 9.50 -6.68 6.16
C GLY A 216 10.89 -6.72 5.53
N ARG A 217 11.00 -6.27 4.28
CA ARG A 217 12.29 -6.20 3.57
C ARG A 217 13.08 -4.93 3.85
N ASP A 218 12.43 -3.87 4.31
CA ASP A 218 13.06 -2.59 4.66
C ASP A 218 12.52 -2.00 5.98
N LEU A 219 13.22 -1.01 6.52
CA LEU A 219 12.91 -0.43 7.83
C LEU A 219 11.54 0.26 7.87
N GLU A 220 11.17 0.97 6.80
CA GLU A 220 9.88 1.68 6.72
C GLU A 220 8.72 0.68 6.71
N SER A 221 8.85 -0.39 5.92
CA SER A 221 7.92 -1.51 5.90
C SER A 221 7.79 -2.16 7.28
N VAL A 222 8.90 -2.44 7.96
CA VAL A 222 8.89 -3.03 9.30
C VAL A 222 8.28 -2.08 10.34
N GLU A 223 8.60 -0.79 10.30
CA GLU A 223 8.03 0.21 11.19
C GLU A 223 6.51 0.31 11.03
N HIS A 224 6.01 0.36 9.79
CA HIS A 224 4.58 0.35 9.51
C HIS A 224 3.89 -0.92 10.04
N MET A 225 4.54 -2.08 9.89
CA MET A 225 4.05 -3.36 10.42
C MET A 225 4.03 -3.39 11.95
N VAL A 226 5.02 -2.82 12.61
CA VAL A 226 5.06 -2.67 14.08
C VAL A 226 3.90 -1.79 14.55
N HIS A 227 3.67 -0.65 13.90
CA HIS A 227 2.52 0.23 14.17
C HIS A 227 1.18 -0.45 13.91
N SER A 228 1.11 -1.36 12.94
CA SER A 228 -0.08 -2.19 12.67
C SER A 228 -0.32 -3.28 13.74
N GLY A 229 0.58 -3.41 14.73
CA GLY A 229 0.41 -4.28 15.89
C GLY A 229 1.01 -5.69 15.72
N VAL A 230 1.84 -5.94 14.70
CA VAL A 230 2.44 -7.27 14.42
C VAL A 230 3.10 -7.87 15.66
N CYS A 231 3.87 -7.07 16.43
CA CYS A 231 4.57 -7.56 17.62
C CYS A 231 3.63 -8.16 18.68
N SER A 232 2.50 -7.51 18.95
CA SER A 232 1.56 -7.96 19.97
C SER A 232 0.88 -9.28 19.56
N VAL A 233 0.53 -9.41 18.29
CA VAL A 233 -0.10 -10.61 17.74
C VAL A 233 0.89 -11.76 17.71
N PHE A 234 2.10 -11.53 17.20
CA PHE A 234 3.13 -12.56 17.11
C PHE A 234 3.56 -13.07 18.48
N ALA A 235 3.73 -12.18 19.47
CA ALA A 235 4.03 -12.58 20.85
C ALA A 235 2.94 -13.49 21.44
N LYS A 236 1.66 -13.19 21.19
CA LYS A 236 0.55 -14.03 21.63
C LYS A 236 0.57 -15.41 20.96
N ILE A 237 0.74 -15.47 19.64
CA ILE A 237 0.78 -16.73 18.90
C ILE A 237 1.97 -17.59 19.31
N LEU A 238 3.15 -16.99 19.55
CA LEU A 238 4.32 -17.71 20.06
C LEU A 238 4.09 -18.34 21.43
N LYS A 239 3.21 -17.77 22.26
CA LYS A 239 2.88 -18.28 23.59
C LYS A 239 1.79 -19.36 23.58
N GLU A 240 0.75 -19.16 22.77
CA GLU A 240 -0.52 -19.90 22.89
C GLU A 240 -0.95 -20.59 21.59
N GLY A 241 -0.29 -20.32 20.47
CA GLY A 241 -0.67 -20.84 19.15
C GLY A 241 -0.25 -22.28 18.89
N PRO A 242 -0.76 -22.90 17.80
CA PRO A 242 -0.35 -24.23 17.38
C PRO A 242 1.15 -24.26 17.04
N VAL A 243 1.86 -25.33 17.40
CA VAL A 243 3.33 -25.46 17.23
C VAL A 243 3.78 -25.18 15.79
N LYS A 244 3.01 -25.60 14.78
CA LYS A 244 3.31 -25.31 13.38
C LYS A 244 3.30 -23.80 13.09
N VAL A 245 2.26 -23.10 13.55
CA VAL A 245 2.10 -21.66 13.36
C VAL A 245 3.15 -20.90 14.18
N GLN A 246 3.48 -21.36 15.39
CA GLN A 246 4.58 -20.82 16.19
C GLN A 246 5.91 -20.86 15.44
N ALA A 247 6.23 -21.98 14.79
CA ALA A 247 7.45 -22.12 13.99
C ALA A 247 7.49 -21.12 12.83
N ILE A 248 6.36 -20.91 12.13
CA ILE A 248 6.28 -19.92 11.04
C ILE A 248 6.38 -18.49 11.57
N VAL A 249 5.74 -18.18 12.71
CA VAL A 249 5.85 -16.86 13.35
C VAL A 249 7.28 -16.61 13.82
N ALA A 250 7.96 -17.59 14.40
CA ALA A 250 9.37 -17.47 14.79
C ALA A 250 10.27 -17.22 13.57
N TRP A 251 10.03 -17.93 12.46
CA TRP A 251 10.70 -17.66 11.19
C TRP A 251 10.43 -16.23 10.71
N ALA A 252 9.16 -15.80 10.69
CA ALA A 252 8.78 -14.46 10.24
C ALA A 252 9.47 -13.38 11.09
N VAL A 253 9.49 -13.53 12.41
CA VAL A 253 10.25 -12.65 13.33
C VAL A 253 11.72 -12.61 12.92
N SER A 254 12.35 -13.76 12.67
CA SER A 254 13.76 -13.80 12.26
C SER A 254 14.03 -13.05 10.95
N GLU A 255 13.11 -13.10 9.97
CA GLU A 255 13.24 -12.34 8.72
C GLU A 255 13.12 -10.83 8.94
N LEU A 256 12.18 -10.38 9.78
CA LEU A 256 12.06 -8.96 10.14
C LEU A 256 13.32 -8.44 10.82
N PHE A 257 13.93 -9.26 11.70
CA PHE A 257 15.19 -8.91 12.35
C PHE A 257 16.37 -8.88 11.37
N LYS A 258 16.45 -9.81 10.42
CA LYS A 258 17.51 -9.82 9.40
C LYS A 258 17.52 -8.53 8.59
N SER A 259 16.36 -8.01 8.20
CA SER A 259 16.26 -6.75 7.47
C SER A 259 16.86 -5.57 8.26
N ILE A 260 16.48 -5.44 9.54
CA ILE A 260 16.98 -4.37 10.42
C ILE A 260 18.49 -4.50 10.65
N VAL A 261 18.97 -5.70 10.98
CA VAL A 261 20.38 -5.93 11.31
C VAL A 261 21.28 -5.74 10.08
N SER A 262 20.87 -6.24 8.92
CA SER A 262 21.61 -6.05 7.67
C SER A 262 21.75 -4.58 7.31
N MET A 263 20.69 -3.78 7.50
CA MET A 263 20.73 -2.34 7.27
C MET A 263 21.65 -1.61 8.27
N LEU A 264 21.58 -1.94 9.57
CA LEU A 264 22.45 -1.35 10.59
C LEU A 264 23.92 -1.68 10.32
N LEU A 265 24.23 -2.91 9.88
CA LEU A 265 25.57 -3.32 9.49
C LEU A 265 26.07 -2.54 8.26
N LEU A 266 25.22 -2.32 7.25
CA LEU A 266 25.56 -1.50 6.08
C LEU A 266 25.79 -0.03 6.44
N ALA A 267 24.93 0.56 7.27
CA ALA A 267 25.11 1.93 7.75
C ALA A 267 26.41 2.07 8.56
N LYS A 268 26.70 1.10 9.44
CA LYS A 268 27.96 1.04 10.18
C LYS A 268 29.16 0.93 9.23
N ARG A 269 29.06 0.12 8.16
CA ARG A 269 30.09 -0.02 7.13
C ARG A 269 30.35 1.27 6.36
N LEU A 270 29.32 1.98 5.92
CA LEU A 270 29.43 3.23 5.17
C LEU A 270 30.03 4.35 6.02
N LEU A 271 29.50 4.56 7.22
CA LEU A 271 30.04 5.53 8.18
C LEU A 271 31.51 5.22 8.48
N PHE A 272 31.83 3.94 8.63
CA PHE A 272 33.19 3.49 8.86
C PHE A 272 34.11 3.79 7.68
N MET A 273 33.71 3.43 6.45
CA MET A 273 34.50 3.72 5.24
C MET A 273 34.77 5.23 5.10
N GLU A 274 33.77 6.07 5.34
CA GLU A 274 33.89 7.52 5.27
C GLU A 274 34.93 8.06 6.27
N ILE A 275 34.82 7.65 7.55
CA ILE A 275 35.76 8.05 8.60
C ILE A 275 37.18 7.59 8.25
N THR A 276 37.34 6.38 7.71
CA THR A 276 38.66 5.85 7.35
C THR A 276 39.27 6.53 6.14
N SER A 277 38.46 6.88 5.13
CA SER A 277 38.90 7.63 3.95
C SER A 277 39.37 9.02 4.33
N VAL A 278 38.56 9.75 5.11
CA VAL A 278 38.90 11.10 5.60
C VAL A 278 40.14 11.06 6.49
N ALA A 279 40.28 10.04 7.34
CA ALA A 279 41.48 9.82 8.13
C ALA A 279 42.70 9.42 7.28
N GLU A 280 42.54 8.82 6.09
CA GLU A 280 43.66 8.48 5.21
C GLU A 280 44.21 9.71 4.48
N GLU A 281 43.35 10.64 4.10
CA GLU A 281 43.70 11.83 3.33
C GLU A 281 44.26 12.98 4.19
N ASP A 282 43.81 13.14 5.44
CA ASP A 282 44.19 14.29 6.30
C ASP A 282 45.13 13.91 7.46
N ALA A 283 46.41 14.30 7.33
CA ALA A 283 47.45 14.04 8.33
C ALA A 283 47.33 14.88 9.62
N GLU A 284 46.70 16.05 9.58
CA GLU A 284 46.45 16.87 10.78
C GLU A 284 45.23 16.36 11.53
N LEU A 285 44.18 15.95 10.84
CA LEU A 285 43.00 15.32 11.42
C LEU A 285 43.36 13.99 12.10
N ARG A 286 44.27 13.19 11.52
CA ARG A 286 44.85 12.03 12.21
C ARG A 286 45.51 12.39 13.53
N ARG A 287 46.34 13.44 13.57
CA ARG A 287 47.09 13.84 14.78
C ARG A 287 46.21 14.52 15.83
N SER A 288 45.14 15.19 15.43
CA SER A 288 44.26 15.94 16.34
C SER A 288 43.10 15.10 16.87
N ALA A 289 42.43 14.30 16.02
CA ALA A 289 41.26 13.51 16.39
C ALA A 289 41.59 12.16 17.04
N PHE A 290 42.72 11.54 16.67
CA PHE A 290 43.13 10.21 17.14
C PHE A 290 44.35 10.26 18.07
N LYS A 291 44.34 11.17 19.06
CA LYS A 291 45.30 11.10 20.17
C LYS A 291 45.05 9.82 20.99
N PRO A 292 46.08 9.02 21.32
CA PRO A 292 45.90 7.76 22.06
C PRO A 292 45.30 7.94 23.46
N SER A 293 45.42 9.13 24.04
CA SER A 293 44.80 9.48 25.33
C SER A 293 43.35 9.99 25.21
N SER A 294 42.82 10.18 24.00
CA SER A 294 41.47 10.71 23.79
C SER A 294 40.42 9.62 24.00
N PRO A 295 39.38 9.88 24.82
CA PRO A 295 38.25 8.97 24.97
C PRO A 295 37.55 8.64 23.64
N ALA A 296 37.53 9.58 22.69
CA ALA A 296 36.94 9.37 21.37
C ALA A 296 37.75 8.38 20.53
N CYS A 297 39.08 8.48 20.55
CA CYS A 297 39.97 7.55 19.84
C CYS A 297 39.86 6.14 20.42
N LYS A 298 39.83 6.01 21.76
CA LYS A 298 39.67 4.73 22.43
C LYS A 298 38.31 4.09 22.11
N ALA A 299 37.24 4.88 22.09
CA ALA A 299 35.91 4.41 21.70
C ALA A 299 35.86 3.90 20.25
N VAL A 300 36.51 4.59 19.31
CA VAL A 300 36.58 4.17 17.90
C VAL A 300 37.40 2.89 17.74
N VAL A 301 38.56 2.78 18.41
CA VAL A 301 39.41 1.57 18.37
C VAL A 301 38.75 0.37 19.07
N ASP A 302 38.09 0.58 20.20
CA ASP A 302 37.34 -0.49 20.91
C ASP A 302 36.12 -0.95 20.10
N GLN A 303 35.50 -0.05 19.32
CA GLN A 303 34.46 -0.43 18.36
C GLN A 303 35.05 -1.21 17.18
N LEU A 304 36.24 -0.84 16.69
CA LEU A 304 36.93 -1.55 15.61
C LEU A 304 37.34 -2.97 16.01
N LEU A 305 37.93 -3.12 17.19
CA LEU A 305 38.29 -4.42 17.77
C LEU A 305 37.04 -5.29 17.97
N ARG A 306 35.97 -4.73 18.52
CA ARG A 306 34.69 -5.46 18.64
C ARG A 306 34.11 -5.88 17.31
N ILE A 307 34.22 -5.06 16.27
CA ILE A 307 33.78 -5.45 14.92
C ILE A 307 34.67 -6.58 14.41
N ILE A 308 36.00 -6.52 14.57
CA ILE A 308 36.90 -7.60 14.13
C ILE A 308 36.63 -8.92 14.88
N GLU A 309 36.30 -8.85 16.17
CA GLU A 309 35.99 -10.02 17.00
C GLU A 309 34.61 -10.62 16.74
N LEU A 310 33.63 -9.80 16.31
CA LEU A 310 32.23 -10.21 16.14
C LEU A 310 31.76 -10.32 14.67
N ALA A 311 32.54 -9.84 13.68
CA ALA A 311 32.03 -9.65 12.32
C ALA A 311 32.16 -10.86 11.39
N ASP A 312 31.24 -10.88 10.43
CA ASP A 312 31.34 -11.60 9.16
C ASP A 312 32.58 -11.16 8.35
N SER A 313 33.16 -12.12 7.62
CA SER A 313 34.47 -12.05 6.94
C SER A 313 34.71 -10.79 6.07
N GLU A 314 33.66 -10.15 5.56
CA GLU A 314 33.75 -9.02 4.63
C GLU A 314 34.17 -7.68 5.26
N LEU A 315 33.92 -7.47 6.56
CA LEU A 315 34.31 -6.23 7.27
C LEU A 315 35.72 -6.30 7.86
N LEU A 316 36.30 -7.50 7.91
CA LEU A 316 37.60 -7.76 8.53
C LEU A 316 38.73 -6.99 7.82
N ILE A 317 38.78 -7.06 6.48
CA ILE A 317 39.85 -6.44 5.68
C ILE A 317 39.82 -4.90 5.79
N PRO A 318 38.69 -4.20 5.61
CA PRO A 318 38.62 -2.75 5.86
C PRO A 318 38.97 -2.35 7.29
N CYS A 319 38.52 -3.12 8.30
CA CYS A 319 38.83 -2.83 9.71
C CYS A 319 40.32 -2.97 10.02
N ILE A 320 40.97 -4.02 9.51
CA ILE A 320 42.42 -4.21 9.66
C ILE A 320 43.20 -3.09 8.95
N LYS A 321 42.78 -2.70 7.73
CA LYS A 321 43.40 -1.56 7.01
C LYS A 321 43.27 -0.26 7.78
N ALA A 322 42.10 0.03 8.34
CA ALA A 322 41.86 1.22 9.14
C ALA A 322 42.69 1.25 10.43
N ILE A 323 42.75 0.14 11.17
CA ILE A 323 43.63 0.03 12.34
C ILE A 323 45.08 0.24 11.92
N GLY A 324 45.53 -0.35 10.82
CA GLY A 324 46.87 -0.13 10.28
C GLY A 324 47.15 1.32 9.88
N ASN A 325 46.15 2.02 9.31
CA ASN A 325 46.24 3.43 8.96
C ASN A 325 46.30 4.32 10.21
N LEU A 326 45.46 4.05 11.22
CA LEU A 326 45.49 4.71 12.53
C LEU A 326 46.79 4.41 13.27
N ALA A 327 47.35 3.22 13.10
CA ALA A 327 48.62 2.80 13.71
C ALA A 327 49.83 3.59 13.19
N ARG A 328 49.80 4.04 11.92
CA ARG A 328 50.85 4.88 11.34
C ARG A 328 50.95 6.28 11.96
N THR A 329 49.98 6.68 12.77
CA THR A 329 50.03 7.93 13.53
C THR A 329 50.94 7.84 14.77
N PHE A 330 51.34 6.64 15.18
CA PHE A 330 52.20 6.40 16.35
C PHE A 330 53.69 6.39 15.97
N ARG A 331 54.52 7.14 16.71
CA ARG A 331 55.98 6.94 16.70
C ARG A 331 56.33 5.80 17.65
N ALA A 332 57.28 4.95 17.26
CA ALA A 332 57.67 3.71 17.94
C ALA A 332 58.33 3.88 19.35
N THR A 333 58.13 5.01 20.03
CA THR A 333 58.85 5.34 21.28
C THR A 333 57.94 5.59 22.49
N GLU A 334 56.65 5.27 22.40
CA GLU A 334 55.73 5.34 23.55
C GLU A 334 55.17 3.94 23.82
N THR A 335 55.98 3.13 24.51
CA THR A 335 55.57 1.91 25.23
C THR A 335 55.83 2.08 26.70
#